data_AF-A0A9D6I6Y1-F1
#
_entry.id   AF-A0A9D6I6Y1-F1
#
_cell.length_a   1.000
_cell.length_b   1.000
_cell.length_c   1.000
_cell.angle_alpha   90.00
_cell.angle_beta   90.00
_cell.angle_gamma   90.00
#
_symmetry.space_group_name_H-M   'P 1'
#
loop_
_entity.id
_entity.type
_entity.pdbx_description
1 polymer ?
#
loop_
_entity_poly.entity_id
_entity_poly.type
_entity_poly.pdbx_seq_one_letter_code
_entity_poly.pdbx_strand_id
1 'polypeptide(L)'
;MRNSWLAVGAFFLGVLLGGCAIFTIDQRASEGPTAEDVWKERFKLVNGRSPTFADTAGFHEELDARVREFLRQNPEVANSYRAGNLRLFRQVTAGMTKEEVRLLLGSPQDVTADRARMEALARQWWPQVKPNAKEAWTYPGGWTLYFDGNTVADMTRYHRAFLHPE
;
A
#
# COMPACT_ATOMS: atom_id res chain seq x y z
N MET A 1 -2.46 -25.63 -69.29
CA MET A 1 -2.77 -26.24 -67.98
C MET A 1 -2.14 -25.36 -66.92
N ARG A 2 -2.96 -24.69 -66.10
CA ARG A 2 -2.56 -23.56 -65.25
C ARG A 2 -2.45 -24.06 -63.81
N ASN A 3 -1.23 -24.27 -63.34
CA ASN A 3 -0.94 -24.68 -61.97
C ASN A 3 -1.15 -23.48 -61.02
N SER A 4 -2.31 -23.49 -60.35
CA SER A 4 -2.42 -22.97 -58.98
C SER A 4 -1.37 -23.66 -58.12
N TRP A 5 -0.80 -22.95 -57.14
CA TRP A 5 -0.16 -23.39 -55.90
C TRP A 5 0.92 -22.35 -55.58
N LEU A 6 0.58 -21.34 -54.78
CA LEU A 6 1.48 -20.59 -53.88
C LEU A 6 0.59 -19.62 -53.09
N ALA A 7 -0.34 -20.18 -52.33
CA ALA A 7 -1.20 -19.46 -51.39
C ALA A 7 -1.02 -20.05 -49.99
N VAL A 8 0.20 -20.07 -49.46
CA VAL A 8 0.45 -20.48 -48.04
C VAL A 8 1.66 -19.74 -47.44
N GLY A 9 1.99 -18.54 -47.93
CA GLY A 9 3.22 -17.82 -47.53
C GLY A 9 3.02 -16.61 -46.61
N ALA A 10 1.78 -16.25 -46.24
CA ALA A 10 1.50 -14.91 -45.72
C ALA A 10 0.66 -14.86 -44.42
N PHE A 11 0.65 -15.91 -43.60
CA PHE A 11 -0.25 -15.95 -42.43
C PHE A 11 0.36 -16.41 -41.10
N PHE A 12 1.68 -16.44 -40.94
CA PHE A 12 2.30 -16.82 -39.66
C PHE A 12 3.53 -15.98 -39.31
N LEU A 13 3.44 -14.66 -39.46
CA LEU A 13 4.44 -13.72 -38.94
C LEU A 13 3.76 -12.65 -38.06
N GLY A 14 2.93 -13.09 -37.11
CA GLY A 14 2.11 -12.22 -36.25
C GLY A 14 2.26 -12.49 -34.74
N VAL A 15 3.36 -13.12 -34.28
CA VAL A 15 3.50 -13.55 -32.87
C VAL A 15 4.82 -13.08 -32.26
N LEU A 16 5.15 -11.79 -32.30
CA LEU A 16 6.43 -11.32 -31.72
C LEU A 16 6.39 -10.04 -30.85
N LEU A 17 5.22 -9.51 -30.46
CA LEU A 17 5.18 -8.37 -29.55
C LEU A 17 4.12 -8.55 -28.46
N GLY A 18 4.38 -9.49 -27.54
CA GLY A 18 3.76 -9.46 -26.22
C GLY A 18 4.26 -8.22 -25.47
N GLY A 19 3.52 -7.11 -25.58
CA GLY A 19 3.85 -5.89 -24.85
C GLY A 19 3.83 -6.13 -23.35
N CYS A 20 4.89 -5.74 -22.64
CA CYS A 20 4.90 -5.65 -21.19
C CYS A 20 3.81 -4.66 -20.77
N ALA A 21 2.65 -5.15 -20.34
CA ALA A 21 1.60 -4.30 -19.82
C ALA A 21 2.06 -3.75 -18.46
N ILE A 22 2.43 -2.46 -18.45
CA ILE A 22 2.76 -1.73 -17.23
C ILE A 22 1.45 -1.24 -16.62
N PHE A 23 1.11 -1.74 -15.45
CA PHE A 23 -0.05 -1.25 -14.71
C PHE A 23 0.40 -0.21 -13.69
N THR A 24 -0.28 0.95 -13.72
CA THR A 24 -0.06 2.01 -12.74
C THR A 24 -1.31 2.13 -11.87
N ILE A 25 -1.12 1.98 -10.56
CA ILE A 25 -2.11 2.32 -9.56
C ILE A 25 -1.82 3.75 -9.12
N ASP A 26 -2.76 4.66 -9.31
CA ASP A 26 -2.71 6.02 -8.81
C ASP A 26 -4.09 6.37 -8.25
N GLN A 27 -4.24 6.25 -6.93
CA GLN A 27 -5.52 6.40 -6.25
C GLN A 27 -5.40 7.20 -4.96
N ARG A 28 -6.50 7.89 -4.61
CA ARG A 28 -6.78 8.43 -3.29
C ARG A 28 -7.75 7.49 -2.57
N ALA A 29 -7.49 7.16 -1.31
CA ALA A 29 -8.29 6.18 -0.59
C ALA A 29 -8.67 6.69 0.81
N SER A 30 -9.90 6.39 1.23
CA SER A 30 -10.37 6.60 2.61
C SER A 30 -9.90 5.49 3.56
N GLU A 31 -9.55 4.34 2.99
CA GLU A 31 -9.00 3.17 3.66
C GLU A 31 -7.60 2.89 3.09
N GLY A 32 -6.62 2.88 3.98
CA GLY A 32 -5.20 2.77 3.66
C GLY A 32 -4.70 1.32 3.62
N PRO A 33 -3.39 1.12 3.77
CA PRO A 33 -2.82 -0.21 3.82
C PRO A 33 -3.28 -0.99 5.05
N THR A 34 -3.38 -2.30 4.89
CA THR A 34 -3.45 -3.22 6.02
C THR A 34 -2.06 -3.42 6.63
N ALA A 35 -2.01 -3.74 7.92
CA ALA A 35 -0.78 -4.10 8.61
C ALA A 35 -0.08 -5.29 7.95
N GLU A 36 -0.86 -6.27 7.48
CA GLU A 36 -0.33 -7.47 6.83
C GLU A 36 0.28 -7.17 5.47
N ASP A 37 -0.33 -6.34 4.63
CA ASP A 37 0.22 -5.98 3.32
C ASP A 37 1.58 -5.28 3.47
N VAL A 38 1.65 -4.30 4.38
CA VAL A 38 2.90 -3.59 4.65
C VAL A 38 3.95 -4.53 5.23
N TRP A 39 3.57 -5.44 6.13
CA TRP A 39 4.47 -6.44 6.67
C TRP A 39 4.99 -7.40 5.59
N LYS A 40 4.13 -7.92 4.71
CA LYS A 40 4.50 -8.81 3.60
C LYS A 40 5.49 -8.15 2.65
N GLU A 41 5.24 -6.90 2.28
CA GLU A 41 6.14 -6.12 1.42
C GLU A 41 7.51 -5.95 2.08
N ARG A 42 7.57 -5.58 3.37
CA ARG A 42 8.84 -5.51 4.12
C ARG A 42 9.51 -6.86 4.21
N PHE A 43 8.76 -7.92 4.51
CA PHE A 43 9.29 -9.26 4.64
C PHE A 43 9.97 -9.69 3.34
N LYS A 44 9.34 -9.44 2.20
CA LYS A 44 9.89 -9.74 0.88
C LYS A 44 11.15 -8.93 0.59
N LEU A 45 11.16 -7.63 0.90
CA LEU A 45 12.32 -6.77 0.73
C LEU A 45 13.53 -7.22 1.57
N VAL A 46 13.30 -7.68 2.79
CA VAL A 46 14.36 -8.09 3.73
C VAL A 46 14.85 -9.52 3.46
N ASN A 47 13.94 -10.46 3.20
CA ASN A 47 14.26 -11.89 3.11
C ASN A 47 14.43 -12.39 1.67
N GLY A 48 14.08 -11.58 0.66
CA GLY A 48 14.14 -11.98 -0.75
C GLY A 48 13.11 -13.04 -1.16
N ARG A 49 12.19 -13.42 -0.27
CA ARG A 49 11.12 -14.39 -0.52
C ARG A 49 9.79 -13.92 0.05
N SER A 50 8.69 -14.45 -0.47
CA SER A 50 7.38 -14.27 0.17
C SER A 50 7.34 -14.99 1.53
N PRO A 51 6.59 -14.47 2.51
CA PRO A 51 6.40 -15.14 3.79
C PRO A 51 5.65 -16.47 3.60
N THR A 52 5.97 -17.43 4.46
CA THR A 52 5.24 -18.70 4.56
C THR A 52 3.99 -18.51 5.42
N PHE A 53 3.16 -19.56 5.50
CA PHE A 53 2.03 -19.59 6.43
C PHE A 53 2.47 -19.40 7.88
N ALA A 54 3.54 -20.08 8.30
CA ALA A 54 4.07 -19.98 9.67
C ALA A 54 4.58 -18.56 9.98
N ASP A 55 5.28 -17.93 9.03
CA ASP A 55 5.73 -16.53 9.17
C ASP A 55 4.53 -15.58 9.37
N THR A 56 3.46 -15.80 8.58
CA THR A 56 2.25 -14.96 8.62
C THR A 56 1.48 -15.15 9.93
N ALA A 57 1.35 -16.39 10.40
CA ALA A 57 0.71 -16.70 11.68
C ALA A 57 1.47 -16.05 12.86
N GLY A 58 2.80 -16.15 12.87
CA GLY A 58 3.62 -15.50 13.90
C GLY A 58 3.48 -13.98 13.91
N PHE A 59 3.41 -13.36 12.74
CA PHE A 59 3.13 -11.92 12.62
C PHE A 59 1.76 -11.55 13.20
N HIS A 60 0.71 -12.33 12.92
CA HIS A 60 -0.62 -12.08 13.45
C HIS A 60 -0.66 -12.18 14.98
N GLU A 61 0.00 -13.18 15.56
CA GLU A 61 0.10 -13.34 17.02
C GLU A 61 0.83 -12.15 17.68
N GLU A 62 1.94 -11.70 17.09
CA GLU A 62 2.70 -10.55 17.57
C GLU A 62 1.89 -9.25 17.47
N LEU A 63 1.23 -9.02 16.33
CA LEU A 63 0.39 -7.85 16.13
C LEU A 63 -0.79 -7.84 17.11
N ASP A 64 -1.43 -8.99 17.34
CA ASP A 64 -2.50 -9.13 18.32
C ASP A 64 -2.03 -8.82 19.75
N ALA A 65 -0.85 -9.29 20.13
CA ALA A 65 -0.28 -8.98 21.43
C ALA A 65 -0.05 -7.47 21.59
N ARG A 66 0.53 -6.81 20.58
CA ARG A 66 0.76 -5.36 20.60
C ARG A 66 -0.54 -4.56 20.63
N VAL A 67 -1.55 -4.95 19.84
CA VAL A 67 -2.87 -4.29 19.85
C VAL A 67 -3.55 -4.45 21.20
N ARG A 68 -3.53 -5.64 21.80
CA ARG A 68 -4.09 -5.84 23.15
C ARG A 68 -3.42 -4.95 24.18
N GLU A 69 -2.09 -4.89 24.15
CA GLU A 69 -1.33 -4.06 25.09
C GLU A 69 -1.61 -2.57 24.88
N PHE A 70 -1.66 -2.11 23.63
CA PHE A 70 -2.01 -0.74 23.29
C PHE A 70 -3.41 -0.36 23.81
N LEU A 71 -4.41 -1.20 23.58
CA LEU A 71 -5.77 -0.95 24.07
C LEU A 71 -5.87 -0.96 25.60
N ARG A 72 -5.03 -1.75 26.28
CA ARG A 72 -4.95 -1.74 27.75
C ARG A 72 -4.37 -0.42 28.28
N GLN A 73 -3.41 0.16 27.57
CA GLN A 73 -2.76 1.43 27.93
C GLN A 73 -3.59 2.66 27.53
N ASN A 74 -4.49 2.53 26.54
CA ASN A 74 -5.30 3.60 25.96
C ASN A 74 -6.80 3.30 26.10
N PRO A 75 -7.36 3.39 27.33
CA PRO A 75 -8.75 3.02 27.60
C PRO A 75 -9.78 3.86 26.83
N GLU A 76 -9.45 5.10 26.46
CA GLU A 76 -10.26 5.96 25.61
C GLU A 76 -10.40 5.43 24.18
N VAL A 77 -9.35 4.81 23.63
CA VAL A 77 -9.40 4.14 22.32
C VAL A 77 -10.15 2.81 22.43
N ALA A 78 -9.90 2.05 23.50
CA ALA A 78 -10.52 0.75 23.76
C ALA A 78 -12.06 0.81 23.86
N ASN A 79 -12.60 1.92 24.35
CA ASN A 79 -14.04 2.14 24.48
C ASN A 79 -14.68 2.80 23.24
N SER A 80 -13.93 2.99 22.16
CA SER A 80 -14.41 3.64 20.93
C SER A 80 -14.60 2.65 19.78
N TYR A 81 -15.26 3.08 18.70
CA TYR A 81 -15.38 2.31 17.46
C TYR A 81 -14.01 1.91 16.87
N ARG A 82 -12.94 2.67 17.17
CA ARG A 82 -11.59 2.41 16.67
C ARG A 82 -11.01 1.10 17.18
N ALA A 83 -11.43 0.63 18.36
CA ALA A 83 -11.00 -0.66 18.89
C ALA A 83 -11.39 -1.82 17.97
N GLY A 84 -12.56 -1.74 17.31
CA GLY A 84 -12.98 -2.71 16.31
C GLY A 84 -12.06 -2.72 15.09
N ASN A 85 -11.68 -1.53 14.60
CA ASN A 85 -10.76 -1.41 13.47
C ASN A 85 -9.37 -1.98 13.78
N LEU A 86 -8.83 -1.68 14.97
CA LEU A 86 -7.51 -2.18 15.38
C LEU A 86 -7.47 -3.69 15.58
N ARG A 87 -8.56 -4.30 16.07
CA ARG A 87 -8.62 -5.73 16.36
C ARG A 87 -8.91 -6.58 15.12
N LEU A 88 -9.85 -6.13 14.29
CA LEU A 88 -10.42 -6.94 13.21
C LEU A 88 -9.81 -6.61 11.85
N PHE A 89 -9.92 -5.36 11.42
CA PHE A 89 -9.50 -4.95 10.08
C PHE A 89 -7.99 -4.70 9.99
N ARG A 90 -7.38 -4.23 11.08
CA ARG A 90 -5.94 -3.92 11.18
C ARG A 90 -5.46 -3.05 10.01
N GLN A 91 -6.33 -2.14 9.59
CA GLN A 91 -6.17 -1.28 8.42
C GLN A 91 -6.14 0.16 8.86
N VAL A 92 -5.26 0.95 8.25
CA VAL A 92 -5.21 2.39 8.51
C VAL A 92 -6.41 3.07 7.87
N THR A 93 -7.06 3.96 8.61
CA THR A 93 -8.19 4.77 8.12
C THR A 93 -7.96 6.25 8.44
N ALA A 94 -8.65 7.13 7.72
CA ALA A 94 -8.63 8.56 8.03
C ALA A 94 -9.08 8.81 9.48
N GLY A 95 -8.42 9.75 10.16
CA GLY A 95 -8.67 10.09 11.57
C GLY A 95 -7.89 9.26 12.59
N MET A 96 -7.21 8.19 12.18
CA MET A 96 -6.27 7.47 13.05
C MET A 96 -5.10 8.36 13.46
N THR A 97 -4.61 8.17 14.68
CA THR A 97 -3.44 8.87 15.20
C THR A 97 -2.15 8.29 14.64
N LYS A 98 -1.08 9.09 14.67
CA LYS A 98 0.29 8.66 14.34
C LYS A 98 0.74 7.43 15.13
N GLU A 99 0.30 7.31 16.38
CA GLU A 99 0.60 6.16 17.24
C GLU A 99 -0.13 4.90 16.78
N GLU A 100 -1.44 4.99 16.51
CA GLU A 100 -2.24 3.89 15.94
C GLU A 100 -1.67 3.43 14.58
N VAL A 101 -1.23 4.36 13.73
CA VAL A 101 -0.57 4.04 12.46
C VAL A 101 0.73 3.27 12.69
N ARG A 102 1.58 3.71 13.63
CA ARG A 102 2.84 3.02 13.94
C ARG A 102 2.62 1.66 14.59
N LEU A 103 1.57 1.52 15.41
CA LEU A 103 1.16 0.25 15.99
C LEU A 103 0.86 -0.78 14.88
N LEU A 104 0.12 -0.37 13.85
CA LEU A 104 -0.27 -1.26 12.74
C LEU A 104 0.87 -1.47 11.74
N LEU A 105 1.48 -0.40 11.25
CA LEU A 105 2.36 -0.43 10.08
C LEU A 105 3.86 -0.42 10.43
N GLY A 106 4.20 -0.18 11.70
CA GLY A 106 5.56 0.10 12.13
C GLY A 106 6.08 1.46 11.64
N SER A 107 7.40 1.65 11.75
CA SER A 107 8.07 2.88 11.33
C SER A 107 7.91 3.14 9.83
N PRO A 108 7.64 4.38 9.40
CA PRO A 108 7.55 4.72 7.97
C PRO A 108 8.91 4.58 7.27
N GLN A 109 8.88 4.43 5.94
CA GLN A 109 10.10 4.41 5.11
C GLN A 109 10.74 5.80 5.04
N ASP A 110 9.90 6.83 4.96
CA ASP A 110 10.34 8.23 4.94
C ASP A 110 9.26 9.13 5.57
N VAL A 111 9.71 10.27 6.08
CA VAL A 111 8.87 11.30 6.70
C VAL A 111 9.26 12.65 6.14
N THR A 112 8.27 13.43 5.70
CA THR A 112 8.50 14.78 5.19
C THR A 112 7.43 15.76 5.63
N ALA A 113 7.85 16.96 6.02
CA ALA A 113 6.99 18.14 6.15
C ALA A 113 7.24 19.16 5.03
N ASP A 114 8.19 18.88 4.14
CA ASP A 114 8.43 19.73 2.97
C ASP A 114 7.26 19.64 1.99
N ARG A 115 6.73 20.80 1.63
CA ARG A 115 5.53 20.91 0.80
C ARG A 115 5.76 20.43 -0.63
N ALA A 116 6.91 20.73 -1.23
CA ALA A 116 7.20 20.31 -2.59
C ALA A 116 7.32 18.78 -2.67
N ARG A 117 7.90 18.16 -1.63
CA ARG A 117 7.94 16.69 -1.50
C ARG A 117 6.54 16.10 -1.31
N MET A 118 5.70 16.68 -0.46
CA MET A 118 4.31 16.21 -0.29
C MET A 118 3.51 16.32 -1.59
N GLU A 119 3.68 17.41 -2.34
CA GLU A 119 3.05 17.59 -3.65
C GLU A 119 3.51 16.53 -4.66
N ALA A 120 4.80 16.24 -4.71
CA ALA A 120 5.34 15.19 -5.57
C ALA A 120 4.81 13.79 -5.22
N LEU A 121 4.60 13.51 -3.92
CA LEU A 121 4.02 12.25 -3.46
C LEU A 121 2.52 12.14 -3.79
N ALA A 122 1.77 13.24 -3.64
CA ALA A 122 0.32 13.26 -3.85
C ALA A 122 -0.06 13.31 -5.34
N ARG A 123 0.84 13.83 -6.20
CA ARG A 123 0.66 13.90 -7.66
C ARG A 123 -0.65 14.63 -8.01
N GLN A 124 -1.48 14.02 -8.86
CA GLN A 124 -2.76 14.57 -9.28
C GLN A 124 -3.74 14.80 -8.10
N TRP A 125 -3.53 14.13 -6.96
CA TRP A 125 -4.39 14.25 -5.77
C TRP A 125 -3.98 15.41 -4.85
N TRP A 126 -2.89 16.12 -5.17
CA TRP A 126 -2.42 17.22 -4.34
C TRP A 126 -3.48 18.29 -4.06
N PRO A 127 -4.33 18.73 -5.02
CA PRO A 127 -5.37 19.71 -4.74
C PRO A 127 -6.34 19.30 -3.62
N GLN A 128 -6.64 18.01 -3.48
CA GLN A 128 -7.53 17.47 -2.44
C GLN A 128 -6.80 17.24 -1.11
N VAL A 129 -5.52 16.88 -1.15
CA VAL A 129 -4.69 16.56 0.03
C VAL A 129 -4.18 17.84 0.73
N LYS A 130 -3.75 18.82 -0.06
CA LYS A 130 -3.10 20.07 0.38
C LYS A 130 -3.81 20.85 1.49
N PRO A 131 -5.16 20.94 1.56
CA PRO A 131 -5.82 21.75 2.58
C PRO A 131 -5.50 21.32 4.02
N ASN A 132 -5.28 20.03 4.24
CA ASN A 132 -5.13 19.46 5.59
C ASN A 132 -3.73 18.85 5.84
N ALA A 133 -2.97 18.55 4.78
CA ALA A 133 -1.68 17.88 4.91
C ALA A 133 -0.57 18.81 5.44
N LYS A 134 -0.04 18.47 6.61
CA LYS A 134 1.10 19.14 7.26
C LYS A 134 2.37 18.28 7.26
N GLU A 135 2.22 16.96 7.18
CA GLU A 135 3.31 15.98 7.15
C GLU A 135 2.87 14.78 6.32
N ALA A 136 3.80 14.10 5.67
CA ALA A 136 3.56 12.87 4.93
C ALA A 136 4.52 11.76 5.34
N TRP A 137 3.99 10.54 5.48
CA TRP A 137 4.75 9.32 5.72
C TRP A 137 4.59 8.36 4.55
N THR A 138 5.71 7.81 4.08
CA THR A 138 5.67 6.78 3.04
C THR A 138 5.80 5.38 3.61
N TYR A 139 5.12 4.44 2.97
CA TYR A 139 5.10 3.03 3.32
C TYR A 139 5.27 2.16 2.07
N PRO A 140 5.72 0.90 2.22
CA PRO A 140 5.79 -0.04 1.11
C PRO A 140 4.48 -0.19 0.34
N GLY A 141 4.55 -0.72 -0.89
CA GLY A 141 3.38 -0.86 -1.74
C GLY A 141 2.87 0.45 -2.35
N GLY A 142 3.66 1.54 -2.24
CA GLY A 142 3.37 2.83 -2.85
C GLY A 142 2.46 3.74 -2.01
N TRP A 143 2.25 3.40 -0.74
CA TRP A 143 1.35 4.13 0.14
C TRP A 143 2.01 5.40 0.68
N THR A 144 1.26 6.50 0.67
CA THR A 144 1.59 7.73 1.37
C THR A 144 0.42 8.14 2.26
N LEU A 145 0.69 8.35 3.53
CA LEU A 145 -0.28 8.84 4.51
C LEU A 145 0.04 10.31 4.81
N TYR A 146 -0.96 11.17 4.70
CA TYR A 146 -0.84 12.60 5.00
C TYR A 146 -1.51 12.90 6.34
N PHE A 147 -0.84 13.69 7.17
CA PHE A 147 -1.28 13.99 8.52
C PHE A 147 -1.65 15.46 8.67
N ASP A 148 -2.76 15.71 9.33
CA ASP A 148 -3.06 16.99 9.97
C ASP A 148 -2.69 16.87 11.45
N GLY A 149 -1.53 17.40 11.83
CA GLY A 149 -1.02 17.30 13.19
C GLY A 149 -0.77 15.84 13.59
N ASN A 150 -1.59 15.31 14.49
CA ASN A 150 -1.45 13.95 15.00
C ASN A 150 -2.31 12.91 14.25
N THR A 151 -3.20 13.31 13.35
CA THR A 151 -4.19 12.41 12.75
C THR A 151 -4.04 12.30 11.25
N VAL A 152 -4.32 11.12 10.68
CA VAL A 152 -4.36 10.87 9.25
C VAL A 152 -5.48 11.73 8.63
N ALA A 153 -5.11 12.65 7.75
CA ALA A 153 -6.03 13.51 7.03
C ALA A 153 -6.41 12.91 5.67
N ASP A 154 -5.45 12.28 4.99
CA ASP A 154 -5.67 11.71 3.65
C ASP A 154 -4.65 10.62 3.35
N MET A 155 -4.92 9.80 2.33
CA MET A 155 -4.05 8.71 1.92
C MET A 155 -4.06 8.55 0.41
N THR A 156 -2.87 8.40 -0.18
CA THR A 156 -2.73 8.07 -1.60
C THR A 156 -1.91 6.80 -1.76
N ARG A 157 -2.14 6.10 -2.87
CA ARG A 157 -1.32 4.98 -3.30
C ARG A 157 -0.88 5.21 -4.74
N TYR A 158 0.43 5.27 -4.93
CA TYR A 158 1.07 5.26 -6.23
C TYR A 158 2.01 4.07 -6.36
N HIS A 159 1.67 3.12 -7.22
CA HIS A 159 2.50 1.95 -7.48
C HIS A 159 2.53 1.62 -8.96
N ARG A 160 3.72 1.30 -9.48
CA ARG A 160 3.90 0.81 -10.85
C ARG A 160 4.33 -0.65 -10.76
N ALA A 161 3.49 -1.56 -11.25
CA ALA A 161 3.78 -2.98 -11.33
C ALA A 161 4.10 -3.37 -12.78
N PHE A 162 5.10 -4.23 -12.93
CA PHE A 162 5.44 -4.87 -14.20
C PHE A 162 4.87 -6.29 -14.18
N LEU A 163 4.02 -6.64 -15.15
CA LEU A 163 3.71 -8.04 -15.39
C LEU A 163 4.93 -8.69 -16.05
N HIS A 164 5.58 -9.60 -15.33
CA HIS A 164 6.38 -10.62 -15.99
C HIS A 164 5.41 -11.69 -16.51
N PRO A 165 5.41 -12.02 -17.81
CA PRO A 165 4.75 -13.25 -18.24
C PRO A 165 5.45 -14.42 -17.56
N GLU A 166 4.67 -15.26 -16.87
CA GLU A 166 5.15 -16.54 -16.31
C GLU A 166 5.53 -17.53 -17.42
#